data_AF-A0A6G3T2X0-F1
#
_entry.id   AF-A0A6G3T2X0-F1
#
_cell.length_a   1.000
_cell.length_b   1.000
_cell.length_c   1.000
_cell.angle_alpha   90.00
_cell.angle_beta   90.00
_cell.angle_gamma   90.00
#
_symmetry.space_group_name_H-M   'P 1'
#
loop_
_entity.id
_entity.type
_entity.pdbx_description
1 polymer ?
#
loop_
_entity_poly.entity_id
_entity_poly.type
_entity_poly.pdbx_seq_one_letter_code
_entity_poly.pdbx_strand_id
1 'polypeptide(L)' 'MKTCRRFSTVRAEFEREISFMLAHSQRYEGRPSAKSSAKRATSTKQQMARALSTHVGRCPECG' A
#
# COMPACT_ATOMS: atom_id res chain seq x y z
N MET A 1 11.36 10.98 -12.10
CA MET A 1 11.96 9.93 -11.25
C MET A 1 11.90 8.63 -12.03
N LYS A 2 13.03 7.96 -12.26
CA LYS A 2 13.02 6.62 -12.86
C LYS A 2 12.63 5.60 -11.79
N THR A 3 11.75 4.67 -12.15
CA THR A 3 11.33 3.56 -11.28
C THR A 3 11.46 2.26 -12.06
N CYS A 4 12.12 1.27 -11.48
CA CYS A 4 12.31 -0.04 -12.11
C CYS A 4 11.03 -0.88 -12.05
N ARG A 5 11.00 -1.99 -12.79
CA ARG A 5 9.87 -2.92 -12.81
C ARG A 5 9.51 -3.43 -11.40
N ARG A 6 10.52 -3.70 -10.56
CA ARG A 6 10.32 -4.19 -9.20
C ARG A 6 9.63 -3.16 -8.30
N PHE A 7 9.95 -1.87 -8.45
CA PHE A 7 9.24 -0.79 -7.76
C PHE A 7 7.75 -0.82 -8.12
N SER A 8 7.44 -0.89 -9.42
CA SER A 8 6.05 -0.92 -9.90
C SER A 8 5.29 -2.15 -9.42
N THR A 9 5.93 -3.32 -9.42
CA THR A 9 5.32 -4.56 -8.90
C THR A 9 5.00 -4.44 -7.42
N VAL A 10 5.96 -4.02 -6.58
CA VAL A 10 5.77 -3.88 -5.13
C VAL A 10 4.66 -2.86 -4.85
N ARG A 11 4.66 -1.72 -5.55
CA ARG A 11 3.61 -0.72 -5.42
C ARG A 11 2.23 -1.28 -5.77
N ALA A 12 2.11 -2.00 -6.89
CA ALA A 12 0.85 -2.57 -7.35
C ALA A 12 0.28 -3.61 -6.37
N GLU A 13 1.14 -4.42 -5.75
CA GLU A 13 0.74 -5.40 -4.72
C GLU A 13 0.15 -4.71 -3.48
N PHE A 14 0.84 -3.69 -2.96
CA PHE A 14 0.33 -2.90 -1.84
C PHE A 14 -0.96 -2.16 -2.18
N GLU A 15 -1.02 -1.52 -3.35
CA GLU A 15 -2.23 -0.82 -3.82
C GLU A 15 -3.42 -1.78 -3.89
N ARG A 16 -3.23 -2.99 -4.43
CA ARG A 16 -4.27 -4.01 -4.47
C ARG A 16 -4.76 -4.38 -3.07
N GLU A 17 -3.86 -4.64 -2.12
CA GLU A 17 -4.24 -4.99 -0.74
C GLU A 17 -4.99 -3.83 -0.05
N ILE A 18 -4.51 -2.60 -0.21
CA ILE A 18 -5.16 -1.39 0.31
C ILE A 18 -6.56 -1.25 -0.28
N SER A 19 -6.72 -1.42 -1.59
CA SER A 19 -8.03 -1.37 -2.24
C SER A 19 -9.00 -2.41 -1.70
N PHE A 20 -8.55 -3.64 -1.43
CA PHE A 20 -9.39 -4.66 -0.80
C PHE A 20 -9.85 -4.26 0.60
N MET A 21 -8.96 -3.73 1.43
CA MET A 21 -9.29 -3.28 2.78
C MET A 21 -10.25 -2.08 2.78
N LEU A 22 -10.07 -1.12 1.86
CA LEU A 22 -10.96 0.01 1.70
C LEU A 22 -12.34 -0.42 1.19
N ALA A 23 -12.39 -1.30 0.19
CA ALA A 23 -13.65 -1.84 -0.31
C ALA A 23 -14.40 -2.62 0.78
N HIS A 24 -13.71 -3.40 1.61
CA HIS A 24 -14.31 -4.04 2.77
C HIS A 24 -14.84 -3.00 3.76
N SER A 25 -14.06 -1.98 4.07
CA SER A 25 -14.47 -0.93 5.00
C SER A 25 -15.74 -0.22 4.54
N GLN A 26 -15.83 0.14 3.26
CA GLN A 26 -17.00 0.77 2.66
C GLN A 26 -18.22 -0.16 2.65
N ARG A 27 -18.05 -1.43 2.26
CA ARG A 27 -19.15 -2.41 2.21
C ARG A 27 -19.78 -2.71 3.56
N TYR A 28 -19.01 -2.59 4.65
CA TYR A 28 -19.44 -2.91 6.00
C TYR A 28 -19.46 -1.69 6.92
N GLU A 29 -19.68 -0.50 6.35
CA GLU A 29 -19.73 0.75 7.10
C GLU A 29 -20.64 0.65 8.33
N GLY A 30 -20.21 1.24 9.45
CA GLY A 30 -20.88 1.12 10.75
C GLY A 30 -20.52 -0.14 11.55
N ARG A 31 -19.89 -1.17 10.95
CA ARG A 31 -19.41 -2.34 11.70
C ARG A 31 -17.99 -2.13 12.25
N PRO A 32 -17.65 -2.70 13.43
CA PRO A 32 -16.29 -2.65 13.96
C PRO A 32 -15.23 -3.21 12.99
N SER A 33 -15.59 -4.22 12.19
CA SER A 33 -14.70 -4.81 11.17
C SER A 33 -14.33 -3.83 10.06
N ALA A 34 -15.23 -2.91 9.69
CA ALA A 34 -14.95 -1.86 8.73
C ALA A 34 -13.95 -0.83 9.26
N LYS A 35 -14.10 -0.42 10.53
CA LYS A 35 -13.15 0.48 11.20
C LYS A 35 -11.76 -0.15 11.30
N SER A 36 -11.69 -1.44 11.66
CA SER A 36 -10.42 -2.18 11.68
C SER A 36 -9.77 -2.24 10.31
N SER A 37 -10.54 -2.56 9.26
CA SER A 37 -10.04 -2.61 7.89
C SER A 37 -9.55 -1.25 7.38
N ALA A 38 -10.25 -0.15 7.68
CA ALA A 38 -9.77 1.21 7.35
C ALA A 38 -8.45 1.56 8.05
N LYS A 39 -8.33 1.20 9.34
CA LYS A 39 -7.08 1.39 10.08
C LYS A 39 -5.93 0.59 9.45
N ARG A 40 -6.18 -0.68 9.11
CA ARG A 40 -5.19 -1.53 8.43
C ARG A 40 -4.80 -0.96 7.06
N ALA A 41 -5.74 -0.48 6.25
CA ALA A 41 -5.45 0.17 4.97
C ALA A 41 -4.49 1.36 5.13
N THR A 42 -4.69 2.16 6.18
CA THR A 42 -3.82 3.31 6.49
C THR A 42 -2.42 2.85 6.91
N SER A 43 -2.32 1.86 7.80
CA SER A 43 -1.03 1.29 8.20
C SER A 43 -0.29 0.63 7.04
N THR A 44 -0.98 -0.07 6.15
CA THR A 44 -0.39 -0.68 4.94
C THR A 44 0.10 0.39 3.98
N LYS A 45 -0.61 1.51 3.82
CA LYS A 45 -0.12 2.66 3.03
C LYS A 45 1.19 3.23 3.58
N GLN A 46 1.33 3.33 4.90
CA GLN A 46 2.57 3.76 5.53
C GLN A 46 3.71 2.74 5.32
N GLN A 47 3.42 1.45 5.40
CA GLN A 47 4.38 0.38 5.11
C GLN A 47 4.84 0.41 3.65
N MET A 48 3.91 0.59 2.71
CA MET A 48 4.21 0.78 1.29
C MET A 48 5.19 1.95 1.09
N ALA A 49 4.89 3.12 1.67
CA ALA A 49 5.78 4.27 1.56
C ALA A 49 7.20 3.97 2.08
N ARG A 50 7.33 3.30 3.23
CA ARG A 50 8.64 2.90 3.77
C ARG A 50 9.38 1.92 2.85
N ALA A 51 8.67 0.92 2.32
CA ALA A 51 9.24 -0.07 1.41
C ALA A 51 9.75 0.57 0.11
N LEU A 52 8.94 1.45 -0.49
CA LEU A 52 9.28 2.15 -1.72
C LEU A 52 10.44 3.14 -1.51
N SER A 53 10.44 3.91 -0.41
CA SER A 53 11.55 4.81 -0.09
C SER A 53 12.86 4.04 0.13
N THR A 54 12.80 2.90 0.81
CA THR A 54 13.96 2.03 1.01
C THR A 54 14.45 1.45 -0.32
N HIS A 55 13.52 1.09 -1.21
CA HIS A 55 13.86 0.59 -2.54
C HIS A 55 14.58 1.66 -3.38
N VAL A 56 14.03 2.87 -3.44
CA VAL A 56 14.64 3.99 -4.18
C VAL A 56 16.04 4.30 -3.64
N GLY A 57 16.24 4.29 -2.32
CA GLY A 57 17.56 4.55 -1.73
C GLY A 57 18.62 3.46 -1.97
N ARG A 58 18.24 2.29 -2.50
CA ARG A 58 19.14 1.13 -2.69
C ARG A 58 19.22 0.63 -4.13
N CYS A 59 18.22 0.92 -4.95
CA CYS A 59 18.13 0.40 -6.30
C CYS A 59 18.94 1.29 -7.26
N PRO A 60 19.92 0.75 -7.99
CA PRO A 60 20.75 1.54 -8.91
C PRO A 60 19.96 2.06 -10.13
N GLU A 61 18.78 1.51 -10.40
CA GLU A 61 17.90 1.93 -11.50
C GLU A 61 16.86 2.97 -11.07
N CYS A 62 16.57 3.09 -9.76
CA CYS A 62 15.56 4.00 -9.24
C CYS A 62 16.20 5.32 -8.78
N GLY A 63 15.58 6.45 -9.15
CA GLY A 63 16.13 7.79 -8.97
C GLY A 63 15.85 8.64 -10.19
#